data_AF-A0A3M1TD07-F1
#
_entry.id   AF-A0A3M1TD07-F1
#
_cell.length_a   1.000
_cell.length_b   1.000
_cell.length_c   1.000
_cell.angle_alpha   90.00
_cell.angle_beta   90.00
_cell.angle_gamma   90.00
#
_symmetry.space_group_name_H-M   'P 1'
#
loop_
_entity.id
_entity.type
_entity.pdbx_description
1 polymer ?
#
loop_
_entity_poly.entity_id
_entity_poly.type
_entity_poly.pdbx_seq_one_letter_code
_entity_poly.pdbx_strand_id
1 'polypeptide(L)'
;MYSGFVNNYINFHIHDRSLSEILIELPPNVTLNKGVEVRNELGQAIKSQIEIDDRQIQIVFPSSVPPETQIELVMKGMQSRTLSGRTWLYPISIQSEGLTDRIPLGIAQISTYN
;
A
#
# COMPACT_ATOMS: atom_id res chain seq x y z
N MET A 1 -3.92 -9.95 26.25
CA MET A 1 -2.91 -9.74 25.19
C MET A 1 -3.66 -9.32 23.94
N TYR A 2 -3.83 -8.02 23.70
CA TYR A 2 -4.56 -7.52 22.53
C TYR A 2 -3.58 -6.78 21.63
N SER A 3 -3.05 -7.46 20.61
CA SER A 3 -2.64 -6.75 19.40
C SER A 3 -3.86 -6.75 18.49
N GLY A 4 -4.69 -5.72 18.61
CA GLY A 4 -5.82 -5.53 17.71
C GLY A 4 -5.36 -5.38 16.26
N PHE A 5 -6.20 -5.81 15.34
CA PHE A 5 -6.04 -5.50 13.92
C PHE A 5 -6.20 -4.00 13.70
N VAL A 6 -5.21 -3.34 13.10
CA VAL A 6 -5.32 -1.93 12.70
C VAL A 6 -5.46 -1.80 11.19
N ASN A 7 -6.14 -0.75 10.76
CA ASN A 7 -6.17 -0.36 9.36
C ASN A 7 -5.15 0.76 9.15
N ASN A 8 -4.32 0.60 8.13
CA ASN A 8 -3.36 1.62 7.73
C ASN A 8 -3.80 2.23 6.39
N TYR A 9 -3.58 3.53 6.24
CA TYR A 9 -4.02 4.31 5.10
C TYR A 9 -2.80 4.96 4.44
N ILE A 10 -2.67 4.83 3.13
CA ILE A 10 -1.64 5.52 2.34
C ILE A 10 -2.33 6.24 1.19
N ASN A 11 -2.12 7.55 1.08
CA ASN A 11 -2.67 8.35 0.00
C ASN A 11 -1.60 8.59 -1.06
N PHE A 12 -1.96 8.39 -2.32
CA PHE A 12 -1.12 8.71 -3.46
C PHE A 12 -1.81 9.77 -4.31
N HIS A 13 -1.00 10.71 -4.80
CA HIS A 13 -1.40 11.66 -5.83
C HIS A 13 -0.61 11.35 -7.10
N ILE A 14 -1.31 10.89 -8.13
CA ILE A 14 -0.70 10.54 -9.42
C ILE A 14 -0.58 11.83 -10.23
N HIS A 15 0.62 12.26 -10.58
CA HIS A 15 0.85 13.51 -11.33
C HIS A 15 1.08 13.19 -12.81
N ASP A 16 2.32 12.96 -13.22
CA ASP A 16 2.71 13.09 -14.63
C ASP A 16 2.30 11.94 -15.56
N ARG A 17 2.14 10.72 -15.05
CA ARG A 17 1.88 9.51 -15.86
C ARG A 17 0.88 8.59 -15.21
N SER A 18 0.08 7.93 -16.06
CA SER A 18 -0.87 6.92 -15.61
C SER A 18 -0.17 5.84 -14.80
N LEU A 19 -0.71 5.51 -13.63
CA LEU A 19 -0.20 4.48 -12.73
C LEU A 19 -0.74 3.11 -13.15
N SER A 20 0.14 2.14 -13.34
CA SER A 20 -0.22 0.76 -13.68
C SER A 20 0.02 -0.22 -12.54
N GLU A 21 0.96 0.06 -11.64
CA GLU A 21 1.26 -0.82 -10.50
C GLU A 21 1.74 -0.05 -9.27
N ILE A 22 1.37 -0.53 -8.08
CA ILE A 22 2.02 -0.19 -6.80
C ILE A 22 2.61 -1.47 -6.20
N LEU A 23 3.85 -1.38 -5.73
CA LEU A 23 4.50 -2.40 -4.93
C LEU A 23 4.84 -1.82 -3.55
N ILE A 24 4.43 -2.50 -2.49
CA ILE A 24 4.72 -2.12 -1.10
C ILE A 24 5.43 -3.28 -0.43
N GLU A 25 6.61 -3.03 0.10
CA GLU A 25 7.33 -4.01 0.90
C GLU A 25 6.85 -4.00 2.35
N LEU A 26 6.51 -5.19 2.86
CA LEU A 26 6.11 -5.41 4.23
C LEU A 26 7.35 -5.62 5.12
N PRO A 27 7.48 -4.87 6.22
CA PRO A 27 8.55 -5.08 7.18
C PRO A 27 8.52 -6.50 7.77
N PRO A 28 9.68 -7.04 8.17
CA PRO A 28 9.72 -8.30 8.91
C PRO A 28 8.86 -8.22 10.17
N ASN A 29 8.03 -9.25 10.41
CA ASN A 29 7.09 -9.36 11.53
C ASN A 29 5.82 -8.49 11.43
N VAL A 30 5.58 -7.86 10.29
CA VAL A 30 4.28 -7.26 9.97
C VAL A 30 3.53 -8.21 9.04
N THR A 31 2.26 -8.48 9.36
CA THR A 31 1.38 -9.31 8.52
C THR A 31 0.07 -8.59 8.24
N LEU A 32 -0.47 -8.80 7.04
CA LEU A 32 -1.75 -8.27 6.60
C LEU A 32 -2.77 -9.41 6.51
N ASN A 33 -3.86 -9.35 7.28
CA ASN A 33 -4.79 -10.48 7.42
C ASN A 33 -6.17 -10.26 6.79
N LYS A 34 -6.55 -9.02 6.47
CA LYS A 34 -7.89 -8.71 5.92
C LYS A 34 -7.86 -8.13 4.50
N GLY A 35 -6.70 -8.16 3.87
CA GLY A 35 -6.49 -7.71 2.50
C GLY A 35 -6.35 -6.19 2.35
N VAL A 36 -6.43 -5.75 1.10
CA VAL A 36 -6.22 -4.37 0.70
C VAL A 36 -7.41 -3.90 -0.13
N GLU A 37 -7.77 -2.63 0.02
CA GLU A 37 -8.75 -1.96 -0.83
C GLU A 37 -8.14 -0.68 -1.40
N VAL A 38 -8.41 -0.40 -2.68
CA VAL A 38 -8.00 0.86 -3.33
C VAL A 38 -9.25 1.67 -3.62
N ARG A 39 -9.24 2.95 -3.26
CA ARG A 39 -10.37 3.88 -3.44
C ARG A 39 -9.94 5.15 -4.15
N ASN A 40 -10.87 5.80 -4.83
CA ASN A 40 -10.70 7.18 -5.28
C ASN A 40 -11.06 8.18 -4.16
N GLU A 41 -10.88 9.47 -4.45
CA GLU A 41 -11.26 10.59 -3.57
C GLU A 41 -12.74 10.63 -3.14
N LEU A 42 -13.62 9.98 -3.89
CA LEU A 42 -15.05 9.84 -3.57
C LEU A 42 -15.33 8.61 -2.67
N GLY A 43 -14.29 7.88 -2.26
CA GLY A 43 -14.40 6.64 -1.49
C GLY A 43 -14.87 5.43 -2.30
N GLN A 44 -14.96 5.55 -3.63
CA GLN A 44 -15.40 4.47 -4.52
C GLN A 44 -14.24 3.53 -4.82
N ALA A 45 -14.50 2.23 -4.82
CA ALA A 45 -13.48 1.23 -5.10
C ALA A 45 -12.94 1.34 -6.53
N ILE A 46 -11.61 1.34 -6.66
CA ILE A 46 -10.91 1.25 -7.95
C ILE A 46 -10.61 -0.22 -8.23
N LYS A 47 -11.00 -0.70 -9.41
CA LYS A 47 -10.74 -2.07 -9.85
C LYS A 47 -9.22 -2.31 -9.90
N SER A 48 -8.77 -3.29 -9.13
CA SER A 48 -7.36 -3.66 -9.01
C SER A 48 -7.23 -5.17 -8.82
N GLN A 49 -6.09 -5.72 -9.22
CA GLN A 49 -5.66 -7.07 -8.91
C GLN A 49 -4.62 -6.97 -7.79
N ILE A 50 -4.86 -7.67 -6.70
CA ILE A 50 -4.05 -7.55 -5.48
C ILE A 50 -3.47 -8.92 -5.17
N GLU A 51 -2.14 -8.99 -5.17
CA GLU A 51 -1.38 -10.14 -4.72
C GLU A 51 -0.66 -9.77 -3.42
N ILE A 52 -0.81 -10.61 -2.40
CA ILE A 52 -0.21 -10.40 -1.09
C ILE A 52 0.59 -11.65 -0.77
N ASP A 53 1.87 -11.46 -0.48
CA ASP A 53 2.73 -12.49 0.08
C ASP A 53 3.30 -12.04 1.43
N ASP A 54 4.21 -12.83 2.01
CA ASP A 54 4.78 -12.57 3.33
C ASP A 54 5.66 -11.31 3.41
N ARG A 55 6.08 -10.75 2.26
CA ARG A 55 7.07 -9.67 2.16
C ARG A 55 6.60 -8.49 1.33
N GLN A 56 5.54 -8.61 0.54
CA GLN A 56 5.09 -7.54 -0.32
C GLN A 56 3.60 -7.61 -0.62
N ILE A 57 3.06 -6.43 -0.94
CA ILE A 57 1.73 -6.24 -1.51
C ILE A 57 1.97 -5.69 -2.92
N GLN A 58 1.54 -6.44 -3.94
CA GLN A 58 1.55 -6.00 -5.33
C GLN A 58 0.11 -5.67 -5.76
N ILE A 59 -0.07 -4.48 -6.32
CA ILE A 59 -1.36 -3.96 -6.76
C ILE A 59 -1.23 -3.58 -8.21
N VAL A 60 -1.84 -4.37 -9.09
CA VAL A 60 -1.86 -4.12 -10.53
C VAL A 60 -3.20 -3.50 -10.90
N PHE A 61 -3.18 -2.44 -11.71
CA PHE A 61 -4.37 -1.78 -12.23
C PHE A 61 -4.62 -2.27 -13.66
N PRO A 62 -5.64 -3.12 -13.93
CA PRO A 62 -5.92 -3.61 -15.27
C PRO A 62 -6.28 -2.50 -16.27
N SER A 63 -6.77 -1.37 -15.75
CA SER A 63 -6.89 -0.12 -16.48
C SER A 63 -6.09 0.92 -15.70
N SER A 64 -5.08 1.51 -16.35
CA SER A 64 -4.19 2.46 -15.72
C SER A 64 -4.97 3.58 -15.03
N VAL A 65 -4.55 3.95 -13.82
CA VAL A 65 -5.12 5.10 -13.10
C VAL A 65 -4.56 6.37 -13.73
N PRO A 66 -5.40 7.29 -14.22
CA PRO A 66 -4.91 8.45 -14.96
C PRO A 66 -4.12 9.44 -14.07
N PRO A 67 -3.32 10.31 -14.69
CA PRO A 67 -2.80 11.55 -14.10
C PRO A 67 -3.86 12.34 -13.32
N GLU A 68 -3.37 13.17 -12.40
CA GLU A 68 -4.15 14.06 -11.53
C GLU A 68 -5.23 13.34 -10.70
N THR A 69 -5.04 12.03 -10.45
CA THR A 69 -5.97 11.22 -9.65
C THR A 69 -5.41 11.01 -8.25
N GLN A 70 -6.27 11.21 -7.25
CA GLN A 70 -6.00 10.81 -5.88
C GLN A 70 -6.54 9.41 -5.62
N ILE A 71 -5.68 8.56 -5.05
CA ILE A 71 -6.05 7.22 -4.62
C ILE A 71 -5.70 7.01 -3.14
N GLU A 72 -6.61 6.37 -2.42
CA GLU A 72 -6.40 5.92 -1.05
C GLU A 72 -6.23 4.41 -1.04
N LEU A 73 -5.13 3.96 -0.44
CA LEU A 73 -4.88 2.57 -0.16
C LEU A 73 -5.26 2.26 1.29
N VAL A 74 -6.18 1.32 1.48
CA VAL A 74 -6.61 0.85 2.79
C VAL A 74 -6.07 -0.57 3.03
N MET A 75 -5.02 -0.67 3.85
CA MET A 75 -4.44 -1.95 4.28
C MET A 75 -5.15 -2.44 5.54
N LYS A 76 -5.98 -3.47 5.41
CA LYS A 76 -6.89 -3.91 6.47
C LYS A 76 -6.30 -5.03 7.32
N GLY A 77 -6.40 -4.87 8.63
CA GLY A 77 -5.97 -5.89 9.58
C GLY A 77 -4.48 -6.16 9.57
N MET A 78 -3.73 -5.06 9.55
CA MET A 78 -2.30 -5.04 9.83
C MET A 78 -2.08 -5.50 11.27
N GLN A 79 -1.11 -6.39 11.45
CA GLN A 79 -0.72 -6.91 12.75
C GLN A 79 0.80 -6.91 12.87
N SER A 80 1.29 -6.32 13.96
CA SER A 80 2.69 -6.45 14.40
C SER A 80 2.82 -7.68 15.29
N ARG A 81 3.74 -8.59 14.97
CA ARG A 81 4.04 -9.77 15.80
C ARG A 81 5.06 -9.47 16.91
N THR A 82 5.40 -8.21 17.15
CA THR A 82 6.39 -7.80 18.17
C THR A 82 5.76 -6.87 19.22
N LEU A 83 6.14 -7.06 20.48
CA LEU A 83 5.64 -6.35 21.67
C LEU A 83 6.38 -5.03 21.97
N SER A 84 7.46 -4.71 21.26
CA SER A 84 8.23 -3.48 21.49
C SER A 84 7.82 -2.45 20.43
N GLY A 85 7.43 -1.25 20.86
CA GLY A 85 7.09 -0.13 19.99
C GLY A 85 8.14 0.04 18.89
N ARG A 86 7.71 -0.22 17.65
CA ARG A 86 8.55 -0.12 16.46
C ARG A 86 7.89 0.82 15.48
N THR A 87 8.73 1.66 14.92
CA THR A 87 8.45 2.33 13.67
C THR A 87 8.56 1.30 12.55
N TRP A 88 7.48 1.11 11.81
CA TRP A 88 7.46 0.28 10.61
C TRP A 88 7.73 1.14 9.38
N LEU A 89 8.70 0.71 8.58
CA LEU A 89 9.15 1.38 7.37
C LEU A 89 8.69 0.54 6.18
N TYR A 90 7.79 1.07 5.37
CA TYR A 90 7.26 0.41 4.18
C TYR A 90 7.87 1.08 2.95
N PRO A 91 8.90 0.47 2.32
CA PRO A 91 9.33 0.88 0.99
C PRO A 91 8.19 0.78 0.00
N ILE A 92 8.02 1.82 -0.81
CA ILE A 92 6.96 1.90 -1.82
C ILE A 92 7.60 2.22 -3.17
N SER A 93 7.23 1.43 -4.17
CA SER A 93 7.59 1.66 -5.56
C SER A 93 6.34 1.65 -6.43
N ILE A 94 6.39 2.38 -7.54
CA ILE A 94 5.31 2.39 -8.53
C ILE A 94 5.82 2.02 -9.91
N GLN A 95 4.92 1.61 -10.78
CA GLN A 95 5.16 1.54 -12.20
C GLN A 95 4.11 2.38 -12.92
N SER A 96 4.57 3.20 -13.86
CA SER A 96 3.69 3.95 -14.75
C SER A 96 3.58 3.24 -16.10
N GLU A 97 2.47 3.50 -16.78
CA GLU A 97 2.23 2.97 -18.12
C GLU A 97 3.37 3.33 -19.09
N GLY A 98 3.81 2.34 -19.86
CA GLY A 98 4.91 2.48 -20.81
C GLY A 98 6.32 2.45 -20.20
N LEU A 99 6.46 2.30 -18.88
CA LEU A 99 7.75 2.05 -18.22
C LEU A 99 7.91 0.57 -17.91
N THR A 100 9.13 0.04 -18.09
CA THR A 100 9.46 -1.35 -17.74
C THR A 100 9.97 -1.45 -16.30
N ASP A 101 10.63 -0.40 -15.81
CA ASP A 101 11.20 -0.37 -14.47
C ASP A 101 10.24 0.26 -13.46
N ARG A 102 10.36 -0.18 -12.20
CA ARG A 102 9.67 0.44 -11.06
C ARG A 102 10.43 1.66 -10.55
N ILE A 103 9.71 2.72 -10.23
CA ILE A 103 10.22 3.96 -9.64
C ILE A 103 9.98 3.92 -8.13
N PRO A 104 11.03 3.98 -7.30
CA PRO A 104 10.87 4.08 -5.84
C PRO A 104 10.29 5.46 -5.48
N LEU A 105 9.15 5.48 -4.79
CA LEU A 105 8.53 6.71 -4.30
C LEU A 105 9.05 7.11 -2.93
N GLY A 106 9.55 6.16 -2.14
CA GLY A 106 10.12 6.40 -0.82
C GLY A 106 9.68 5.36 0.20
N ILE A 107 9.63 5.80 1.47
CA ILE A 107 9.31 4.94 2.61
C ILE A 107 8.16 5.56 3.39
N ALA A 108 7.06 4.83 3.55
CA ALA A 108 6.00 5.21 4.49
C ALA A 108 6.38 4.75 5.90
N GLN A 109 6.24 5.65 6.87
CA GLN A 109 6.59 5.40 8.27
C GLN A 109 5.32 5.30 9.11
N ILE A 110 5.12 4.17 9.80
CA ILE A 110 3.99 3.97 10.72
C ILE A 110 4.54 3.62 12.10
N SER A 111 4.39 4.54 13.04
CA SER A 111 4.75 4.32 14.45
C SER A 111 3.59 3.68 15.19
N THR A 112 3.79 2.47 15.72
CA THR A 112 2.84 1.86 16.66
C THR A 112 3.16 2.33 18.07
N TYR A 113 2.23 3.01 18.75
CA TYR A 113 2.41 3.45 20.13
C TYR A 113 2.47 2.26 21.10
N ASN A 114 3.21 2.43 22.21
CA ASN A 114 3.16 1.55 23.39
C ASN A 114 1.91 1.81 24.23
#